data_AF-A0A8T3QF51-F1
#
_entry.id   AF-A0A8T3QF51-F1
#
_cell.length_a   1.000
_cell.length_b   1.000
_cell.length_c   1.000
_cell.angle_alpha   90.00
_cell.angle_beta   90.00
_cell.angle_gamma   90.00
#
_symmetry.space_group_name_H-M   'P 1'
#
loop_
_entity.id
_entity.type
_entity.pdbx_description
1 polymer ?
#
loop_
_entity_poly.entity_id
_entity_poly.type
_entity_poly.pdbx_seq_one_letter_code
_entity_poly.pdbx_strand_id
1 'polypeptide(L)'
;MTLNLPAIADKAEASPVAADAPVAADIAPRVRVCPECSGEFHPPVKGPGQHKRFCADKCRSAWAAREKAEGAVLITVARIWRKTRGAGEIGKRAFEEMTSILDKLNAKHSEEGRYPLNATSPVADYVRDVLAVPYMDRERSYLKRKA
;
A
#
# COMPACT_ATOMS: atom_id res chain seq x y z
N MET A 1 -16.89 34.24 55.33
CA MET A 1 -16.39 34.44 53.95
C MET A 1 -17.24 33.59 53.02
N THR A 2 -18.20 34.21 52.36
CA THR A 2 -19.15 33.54 51.47
C THR A 2 -18.69 33.73 50.02
N LEU A 3 -18.36 32.63 49.33
CA LEU A 3 -17.96 32.69 47.92
C LEU A 3 -19.20 32.73 47.03
N ASN A 4 -19.30 33.77 46.22
CA ASN A 4 -20.43 34.03 45.34
C ASN A 4 -20.08 33.53 43.93
N LEU A 5 -20.72 32.46 43.45
CA LEU A 5 -20.54 31.97 42.07
C LEU A 5 -21.56 32.65 41.14
N PRO A 6 -21.14 33.25 40.02
CA PRO A 6 -22.08 33.70 38.99
C PRO A 6 -22.61 32.51 38.18
N ALA A 7 -23.89 32.59 37.81
CA ALA A 7 -24.55 31.60 36.95
C ALA A 7 -24.00 31.64 35.51
N ILE A 8 -23.73 30.47 34.95
CA ILE A 8 -23.40 30.30 33.53
C ILE A 8 -24.73 30.18 32.78
N ALA A 9 -25.02 31.13 31.89
CA ALA A 9 -26.21 31.09 31.05
C ALA A 9 -25.91 30.32 29.75
N ASP A 10 -26.57 29.18 29.55
CA ASP A 10 -26.52 28.44 28.30
C ASP A 10 -27.11 29.26 27.14
N LYS A 11 -26.25 29.66 26.21
CA LYS A 11 -26.64 30.18 24.90
C LYS A 11 -26.42 29.09 23.85
N ALA A 12 -27.46 28.32 23.59
CA ALA A 12 -27.52 27.42 22.45
C ALA A 12 -27.73 28.24 21.15
N GLU A 13 -26.64 28.62 20.49
CA GLU A 13 -26.71 29.22 19.15
C GLU A 13 -26.83 28.10 18.11
N ALA A 14 -27.96 28.08 17.38
CA ALA A 14 -28.25 27.09 16.37
C ALA A 14 -27.30 27.24 15.17
N SER A 15 -26.53 26.19 14.88
CA SER A 15 -25.63 26.17 13.72
C SER A 15 -26.45 26.20 12.42
N PRO A 16 -26.21 27.15 11.50
CA PRO A 16 -26.93 27.18 10.23
C PRO A 16 -26.52 25.99 9.36
N VAL A 17 -27.50 25.22 8.91
CA VAL A 17 -27.30 24.12 7.96
C VAL A 17 -26.83 24.72 6.63
N ALA A 18 -25.53 24.60 6.36
CA ALA A 18 -24.96 25.00 5.08
C ALA A 18 -25.52 24.09 3.96
N ALA A 19 -26.31 24.67 3.08
CA ALA A 19 -26.75 24.05 1.84
C ALA A 19 -25.57 23.87 0.86
N ASP A 20 -25.83 23.10 -0.20
CA ASP A 20 -24.97 22.96 -1.38
C ASP A 20 -23.60 22.31 -1.14
N ALA A 21 -23.63 21.02 -0.80
CA ALA A 21 -22.54 20.12 -1.16
C ALA A 21 -22.37 20.13 -2.70
N PRO A 22 -21.17 20.42 -3.24
CA PRO A 22 -20.98 20.55 -4.68
C PRO A 22 -21.29 19.24 -5.39
N VAL A 23 -22.09 19.34 -6.47
CA VAL A 23 -22.41 18.25 -7.39
C VAL A 23 -21.12 17.53 -7.78
N ALA A 24 -21.16 16.19 -7.77
CA ALA A 24 -20.00 15.34 -8.02
C ALA A 24 -19.29 15.77 -9.31
N ALA A 25 -18.13 16.43 -9.14
CA ALA A 25 -17.28 16.82 -10.26
C ALA A 25 -16.92 15.56 -11.05
N ASP A 26 -16.95 15.67 -12.37
CA ASP A 26 -16.68 14.57 -13.28
C ASP A 26 -15.21 14.15 -13.13
N ILE A 27 -14.94 13.18 -12.25
CA ILE A 27 -13.58 12.73 -11.94
C ILE A 27 -13.09 11.93 -13.15
N ALA A 28 -12.44 12.64 -14.08
CA ALA A 28 -11.80 12.05 -15.25
C ALA A 28 -11.06 10.76 -14.86
N PRO A 29 -11.28 9.64 -15.56
CA PRO A 29 -10.89 8.31 -15.09
C PRO A 29 -9.37 8.18 -15.05
N ARG A 30 -8.81 8.37 -13.83
CA ARG A 30 -7.36 8.38 -13.59
C ARG A 30 -6.70 7.15 -14.20
N VAL A 31 -5.89 7.36 -15.24
CA VAL A 31 -5.03 6.32 -15.81
C VAL A 31 -4.15 5.75 -14.70
N ARG A 32 -4.05 4.42 -14.62
CA ARG A 32 -3.15 3.71 -13.71
C ARG A 32 -2.27 2.76 -14.50
N VAL A 33 -1.05 2.58 -14.02
CA VAL A 33 -0.11 1.59 -14.55
C VAL A 33 -0.29 0.26 -13.82
N CYS A 34 -0.38 -0.84 -14.57
CA CYS A 34 -0.45 -2.19 -14.02
C CYS A 34 0.94 -2.62 -13.51
N PRO A 35 1.11 -2.98 -12.21
CA PRO A 35 2.41 -3.42 -11.68
C PRO A 35 3.00 -4.65 -12.40
N GLU A 36 2.13 -5.52 -12.92
CA GLU A 36 2.57 -6.79 -13.51
C GLU A 36 3.15 -6.68 -14.91
N CYS A 37 2.56 -5.84 -15.76
CA CYS A 37 2.83 -5.81 -17.19
C CYS A 37 3.16 -4.42 -17.72
N SER A 38 3.31 -3.42 -16.83
CA SER A 38 3.56 -2.00 -17.16
C SER A 38 2.47 -1.33 -18.01
N GLY A 39 1.43 -2.05 -18.43
CA GLY A 39 0.34 -1.52 -19.26
C GLY A 39 -0.55 -0.55 -18.51
N GLU A 40 -0.85 0.57 -19.15
CA GLU A 40 -1.83 1.54 -18.68
C GLU A 40 -3.26 0.99 -18.77
N PHE A 41 -4.10 1.36 -17.80
CA PHE A 41 -5.53 1.03 -17.81
C PHE A 41 -6.33 2.08 -17.04
N HIS A 42 -7.58 2.28 -17.46
CA HIS A 42 -8.56 3.02 -16.67
C HIS A 42 -9.21 2.05 -15.66
N PRO A 43 -9.05 2.25 -14.34
CA PRO A 43 -9.83 1.52 -13.37
C PRO A 43 -11.31 1.93 -13.51
N PRO A 44 -12.27 1.00 -13.39
CA PRO A 44 -13.69 1.37 -13.40
C PRO A 44 -13.98 2.32 -12.23
N VAL A 45 -14.84 3.32 -12.47
CA VAL A 45 -15.35 4.20 -11.41
C VAL A 45 -16.24 3.37 -10.48
N LYS A 46 -15.63 2.85 -9.42
CA LYS A 46 -16.30 2.14 -8.33
C LYS A 46 -16.22 2.97 -7.06
N GLY A 47 -17.20 2.78 -6.18
CA GLY A 47 -17.32 3.52 -4.92
C GLY A 47 -16.07 3.41 -4.01
N PRO A 48 -16.01 4.27 -2.97
CA PRO A 48 -14.83 4.41 -2.12
C PRO A 48 -14.28 3.07 -1.62
N GLY A 49 -12.97 2.89 -1.76
CA GLY A 49 -12.23 1.69 -1.34
C GLY A 49 -12.00 0.62 -2.43
N GLN A 50 -12.68 0.68 -3.59
CA GLN A 50 -12.57 -0.34 -4.65
C GLN A 50 -11.52 -0.01 -5.73
N HIS A 51 -10.27 0.21 -5.32
CA HIS A 51 -9.17 0.51 -6.23
C HIS A 51 -8.67 -0.73 -6.98
N LYS A 52 -9.05 -0.88 -8.26
CA LYS A 52 -8.49 -1.93 -9.14
C LYS A 52 -7.02 -1.62 -9.42
N ARG A 53 -6.12 -2.49 -8.92
CA ARG A 53 -4.64 -2.32 -9.00
C ARG A 53 -4.00 -2.93 -10.25
N PHE A 54 -4.72 -3.79 -10.98
CA PHE A 54 -4.21 -4.51 -12.15
C PHE A 54 -5.17 -4.35 -13.33
N CYS A 55 -4.65 -4.30 -14.56
CA CYS A 55 -5.48 -4.21 -15.76
C CYS A 55 -6.43 -5.43 -15.91
N ALA A 56 -5.96 -6.63 -15.59
CA ALA A 56 -6.71 -7.88 -15.68
C ALA A 56 -6.42 -8.83 -14.52
N ASP A 57 -7.33 -9.79 -14.28
CA ASP A 57 -7.19 -10.80 -13.23
C ASP A 57 -6.01 -11.76 -13.48
N LYS A 58 -5.68 -12.04 -14.76
CA LYS A 58 -4.44 -12.74 -15.14
C LYS A 58 -3.20 -12.04 -14.57
N CYS A 59 -3.16 -10.70 -14.66
CA CYS A 59 -2.04 -9.91 -14.13
C CYS A 59 -1.99 -9.93 -12.60
N ARG A 60 -3.15 -9.83 -11.92
CA ARG A 60 -3.23 -9.99 -10.45
C ARG A 60 -2.71 -11.34 -9.98
N SER A 61 -3.07 -12.42 -10.68
CA SER A 61 -2.66 -13.78 -10.32
C SER A 61 -1.18 -14.04 -10.61
N ALA A 62 -0.66 -13.55 -11.73
CA ALA A 62 0.78 -13.62 -12.06
C ALA A 62 1.62 -12.86 -11.01
N TRP A 63 1.22 -11.63 -10.68
CA TRP A 63 1.83 -10.83 -9.61
C TRP A 63 1.88 -11.59 -8.28
N ALA A 64 0.72 -12.10 -7.83
CA ALA A 64 0.63 -12.81 -6.55
C ALA A 64 1.45 -14.12 -6.53
N ALA A 65 1.55 -14.83 -7.66
CA ALA A 65 2.38 -16.02 -7.77
C ALA A 65 3.88 -15.68 -7.70
N ARG A 66 4.31 -14.61 -8.37
CA ARG A 66 5.70 -14.15 -8.36
C ARG A 66 6.12 -13.60 -7.00
N GLU A 67 5.36 -12.69 -6.40
CA GLU A 67 5.60 -12.18 -5.04
C GLU A 67 5.75 -13.31 -4.02
N LYS A 68 4.95 -14.37 -4.14
CA LYS A 68 5.05 -15.56 -3.28
C LYS A 68 6.36 -16.31 -3.49
N ALA A 69 6.81 -16.47 -4.73
CA ALA A 69 8.08 -17.14 -5.05
C ALA A 69 9.29 -16.32 -4.59
N GLU A 70 9.31 -15.02 -4.87
CA GLU A 70 10.40 -14.10 -4.53
C GLU A 70 10.49 -13.88 -3.02
N GLY A 71 9.35 -13.67 -2.35
CA GLY A 71 9.26 -13.57 -0.90
C GLY A 71 9.71 -14.85 -0.17
N ALA A 72 9.54 -16.03 -0.76
CA ALA A 72 10.03 -17.29 -0.20
C ALA A 72 11.57 -17.40 -0.18
N VAL A 73 12.26 -16.74 -1.12
CA VAL A 73 13.73 -16.65 -1.12
C VAL A 73 14.21 -15.68 -0.03
N LEU A 74 13.52 -14.54 0.11
CA LEU A 74 13.90 -13.47 1.06
C LEU A 74 13.60 -13.79 2.53
N ILE A 75 12.54 -14.56 2.83
CA ILE A 75 12.02 -14.68 4.22
C ILE A 75 13.05 -15.25 5.22
N THR A 76 13.93 -16.15 4.79
CA THR A 76 14.94 -16.77 5.68
C THR A 76 16.01 -15.75 6.08
N VAL A 77 16.63 -15.07 5.11
CA VAL A 77 17.65 -14.04 5.40
C VAL A 77 17.06 -12.85 6.16
N ALA A 78 15.84 -12.42 5.81
CA ALA A 78 15.14 -11.35 6.51
C ALA A 78 14.85 -11.69 7.98
N ARG A 79 14.50 -12.94 8.31
CA ARG A 79 14.30 -13.41 9.70
C ARG A 79 15.60 -13.44 10.49
N ILE A 80 16.70 -13.89 9.88
CA ILE A 80 18.04 -13.89 10.50
C ILE A 80 18.50 -12.47 10.80
N TRP A 81 18.42 -11.58 9.81
CA TRP A 81 18.73 -10.16 9.98
C TRP A 81 17.85 -9.51 11.05
N ARG A 82 16.53 -9.77 11.05
CA ARG A 82 15.61 -9.18 12.03
C ARG A 82 15.90 -9.65 13.47
N LYS A 83 16.31 -10.91 13.67
CA LYS A 83 16.67 -11.46 14.99
C LYS A 83 17.99 -10.88 15.50
N THR A 84 18.97 -10.69 14.61
CA THR A 84 20.30 -10.16 14.93
C THR A 84 20.39 -8.63 14.94
N ARG A 85 19.43 -7.94 14.31
CA ARG A 85 19.47 -6.49 14.00
C ARG A 85 20.69 -6.05 13.17
N GLY A 86 21.33 -6.97 12.45
CA GLY A 86 22.62 -6.73 11.80
C GLY A 86 23.85 -6.82 12.72
N ALA A 87 23.68 -7.21 13.99
CA ALA A 87 24.79 -7.46 14.89
C ALA A 87 25.49 -8.79 14.59
N GLY A 88 26.82 -8.83 14.79
CA GLY A 88 27.66 -9.97 14.47
C GLY A 88 27.83 -10.21 12.97
N GLU A 89 28.73 -11.12 12.60
CA GLU A 89 29.05 -11.42 11.20
C GLU A 89 27.83 -11.99 10.44
N ILE A 90 27.09 -12.92 11.07
CA ILE A 90 25.88 -13.52 10.49
C ILE A 90 24.82 -12.45 10.20
N GLY A 91 24.65 -11.46 11.09
CA GLY A 91 23.69 -10.37 10.88
C GLY A 91 24.05 -9.46 9.71
N LYS A 92 25.34 -9.19 9.51
CA LYS A 92 25.85 -8.43 8.36
C LYS A 92 25.67 -9.19 7.05
N ARG A 93 26.15 -10.44 6.98
CA ARG A 93 25.99 -11.31 5.79
C ARG A 93 24.53 -11.53 5.42
N ALA A 94 23.63 -11.65 6.39
CA ALA A 94 22.19 -11.77 6.13
C ALA A 94 21.59 -10.48 5.53
N PHE A 95 22.13 -9.30 5.84
CA PHE A 95 21.75 -8.04 5.20
C PHE A 95 22.30 -7.97 3.77
N GLU A 96 23.60 -8.22 3.60
CA GLU A 96 24.29 -8.22 2.29
C GLU A 96 23.64 -9.18 1.29
N GLU A 97 23.28 -10.39 1.73
CA GLU A 97 22.59 -11.36 0.87
C GLU A 97 21.15 -10.94 0.57
N MET A 98 20.44 -10.34 1.55
CA MET A 98 19.09 -9.80 1.32
C MET A 98 19.10 -8.67 0.29
N THR A 99 20.08 -7.76 0.32
CA THR A 99 20.24 -6.71 -0.70
C THR A 99 20.64 -7.30 -2.05
N SER A 100 21.60 -8.22 -2.08
CA SER A 100 22.04 -8.97 -3.27
C SER A 100 20.89 -9.68 -4.00
N ILE A 101 19.96 -10.29 -3.27
CA ILE A 101 18.75 -10.91 -3.83
C ILE A 101 17.81 -9.84 -4.41
N LEU A 102 17.55 -8.76 -3.67
CA LEU A 102 16.66 -7.69 -4.13
C LEU A 102 17.18 -7.00 -5.39
N ASP A 103 18.49 -6.77 -5.50
CA ASP A 103 19.13 -6.16 -6.67
C ASP A 103 19.00 -7.06 -7.92
N LYS A 104 19.22 -8.38 -7.76
CA LYS A 104 19.00 -9.37 -8.83
C LYS A 104 17.55 -9.44 -9.29
N LEU A 105 16.59 -9.36 -8.37
CA LEU A 105 15.16 -9.33 -8.69
C LEU A 105 14.79 -8.04 -9.44
N ASN A 106 15.26 -6.89 -8.97
CA ASN A 106 15.06 -5.60 -9.64
C ASN A 106 15.64 -5.58 -11.06
N ALA A 107 16.85 -6.12 -11.27
CA ALA A 107 17.46 -6.25 -12.58
C ALA A 107 16.59 -7.12 -13.51
N LYS A 108 16.19 -8.30 -13.06
CA LYS A 108 15.28 -9.20 -13.79
C LYS A 108 13.93 -8.54 -14.14
N HIS A 109 13.34 -7.78 -13.22
CA HIS A 109 12.11 -7.04 -13.51
C HIS A 109 12.31 -5.99 -14.61
N SER A 110 13.43 -5.27 -14.59
CA SER A 110 13.81 -4.32 -15.64
C SER A 110 14.01 -5.00 -17.01
N GLU A 111 14.67 -6.17 -17.04
CA GLU A 111 14.85 -6.99 -18.25
C GLU A 111 13.52 -7.48 -18.82
N GLU A 112 12.56 -7.85 -17.95
CA GLU A 112 11.20 -8.23 -18.32
C GLU A 112 10.25 -7.03 -18.59
N GLY A 113 10.79 -5.81 -18.69
CA GLY A 113 10.02 -4.60 -19.02
C GLY A 113 9.04 -4.12 -17.93
N ARG A 114 9.20 -4.58 -16.69
CA ARG A 114 8.41 -4.13 -15.55
C ARG A 114 9.00 -2.86 -14.95
N TYR A 115 8.13 -1.92 -14.57
CA TYR A 115 8.55 -0.74 -13.83
C TYR A 115 9.19 -1.13 -12.47
N PRO A 116 10.30 -0.47 -12.07
CA PRO A 116 10.92 -0.71 -10.77
C PRO A 116 9.99 -0.28 -9.63
N LEU A 117 10.07 -0.96 -8.48
CA LEU A 117 9.29 -0.62 -7.28
C LEU A 117 10.01 0.45 -6.44
N ASN A 118 10.12 1.66 -6.98
CA ASN A 118 10.71 2.81 -6.30
C ASN A 118 9.72 3.98 -6.17
N ALA A 119 10.12 5.04 -5.44
CA ALA A 119 9.24 6.16 -5.10
C ALA A 119 8.83 7.05 -6.29
N THR A 120 9.59 7.05 -7.38
CA THR A 120 9.37 7.84 -8.60
C THR A 120 8.67 7.07 -9.72
N SER A 121 8.50 5.76 -9.54
CA SER A 121 7.89 4.87 -10.52
C SER A 121 6.40 5.17 -10.74
N PRO A 122 5.85 4.93 -11.95
CA PRO A 122 4.40 4.96 -12.17
C PRO A 122 3.61 3.96 -11.31
N VAL A 123 4.27 2.95 -10.73
CA VAL A 123 3.67 2.02 -9.75
C VAL A 123 3.91 2.42 -8.29
N ALA A 124 4.47 3.61 -8.02
CA ALA A 124 4.68 4.11 -6.65
C ALA A 124 3.35 4.25 -5.88
N ASP A 125 2.24 4.52 -6.56
CA ASP A 125 0.88 4.47 -6.00
C ASP A 125 0.57 3.10 -5.36
N TYR A 126 0.97 1.99 -6.00
CA TYR A 126 0.82 0.65 -5.44
C TYR A 126 1.64 0.48 -4.17
N VAL A 127 2.89 0.97 -4.15
CA VAL A 127 3.76 0.90 -2.97
C VAL A 127 3.17 1.69 -1.80
N ARG A 128 2.68 2.90 -2.04
CA ARG A 128 1.97 3.71 -1.03
C ARG A 128 0.69 3.02 -0.55
N ASP A 129 -0.14 2.51 -1.47
CA ASP A 129 -1.36 1.73 -1.21
C ASP A 129 -1.11 0.42 -0.42
N VAL A 130 0.10 -0.16 -0.51
CA VAL A 130 0.51 -1.31 0.31
C VAL A 130 0.96 -0.85 1.69
N LEU A 131 1.84 0.15 1.77
CA LEU A 131 2.43 0.64 3.03
C LEU A 131 1.42 1.33 3.94
N ALA A 132 0.39 1.98 3.38
CA ALA A 132 -0.67 2.64 4.14
C ALA A 132 -1.60 1.67 4.91
N VAL A 133 -1.62 0.38 4.55
CA VAL A 133 -2.47 -0.62 5.23
C VAL A 133 -1.65 -1.37 6.28
N PRO A 134 -2.06 -1.37 7.57
CA PRO A 134 -1.41 -2.15 8.62
C PRO A 134 -1.28 -3.63 8.24
N TYR A 135 -0.17 -4.27 8.64
CA TYR A 135 0.13 -5.66 8.28
C TYR A 135 -1.03 -6.63 8.61
N MET A 136 -1.62 -6.50 9.80
CA MET A 136 -2.72 -7.35 10.28
C MET A 136 -3.98 -7.25 9.40
N ASP A 137 -4.26 -6.08 8.82
CA ASP A 137 -5.41 -5.90 7.93
C ASP A 137 -5.16 -6.47 6.54
N ARG A 138 -3.90 -6.49 6.07
CA ARG A 138 -3.50 -7.18 4.83
C ARG A 138 -3.67 -8.69 4.95
N GLU A 139 -3.26 -9.26 6.09
CA GLU A 139 -3.45 -10.69 6.40
C GLU A 139 -4.94 -11.07 6.51
N ARG A 140 -5.73 -10.28 7.25
CA ARG A 140 -7.19 -10.44 7.32
C ARG A 140 -7.86 -10.35 5.95
N SER A 141 -7.41 -9.43 5.09
CA SER A 141 -7.90 -9.29 3.71
C SER A 141 -7.45 -10.43 2.79
N TYR A 142 -6.36 -11.13 3.10
CA TYR A 142 -5.95 -12.33 2.37
C TYR A 142 -6.80 -13.54 2.77
N LEU A 143 -7.00 -13.76 4.08
CA LEU A 143 -7.83 -14.84 4.60
C LEU A 143 -9.28 -14.74 4.12
N LYS A 144 -9.87 -13.53 4.15
CA LYS A 144 -11.23 -13.25 3.60
C LYS A 144 -11.39 -13.49 2.09
N ARG A 145 -10.31 -13.71 1.34
CA ARG A 145 -10.34 -14.05 -0.11
C ARG A 145 -10.10 -15.52 -0.39
N LYS A 146 -9.94 -16.34 0.65
CA LYS A 146 -9.77 -17.80 0.58
C LYS A 146 -10.96 -18.59 1.15
N ALA A 147 -11.77 -17.94 1.98
CA ALA A 147 -13.09 -18.42 2.39
C ALA A 147 -14.14 -17.99 1.35
#